data_AF-A0A2V7DQ51-F1
#
_entry.id   AF-A0A2V7DQ51-F1
#
_cell.length_a   1.000
_cell.length_b   1.000
_cell.length_c   1.000
_cell.angle_alpha   90.00
_cell.angle_beta   90.00
_cell.angle_gamma   90.00
#
_symmetry.space_group_name_H-M   'P 1'
#
loop_
_entity.id
_entity.type
_entity.pdbx_description
1 polymer ?
#
loop_
_entity_poly.entity_id
_entity_poly.type
_entity_poly.pdbx_seq_one_letter_code
_entity_poly.pdbx_strand_id
1 'polypeptide(L)'
;MRPNPVIDVHTHVVPERWDDWSARHAVGPWPAIAHHDDGTASLVVGGKAVRALETGAFKVAARLEDMDRSGVDVHAISPPPPMFCYWAEAKAARAWARMQNEHIAALCAAYPDRF
;
A
#
# COMPACT_ATOMS: atom_id res chain seq x y z
N MET A 1 -10.89 -12.45 19.48
CA MET A 1 -11.50 -11.17 19.04
C MET A 1 -12.40 -10.61 20.14
N ARG A 2 -12.49 -9.28 20.29
CA ARG A 2 -13.40 -8.63 21.26
C ARG A 2 -14.87 -8.81 20.81
N PRO A 3 -15.87 -8.80 21.72
CA PRO A 3 -17.28 -9.02 21.35
C PRO A 3 -17.86 -7.98 20.37
N ASN A 4 -17.31 -6.76 20.36
CA ASN A 4 -17.65 -5.69 19.43
C ASN A 4 -16.35 -5.09 18.86
N PRO A 5 -15.83 -5.58 17.73
CA PRO A 5 -14.60 -5.05 17.15
C PRO A 5 -14.85 -3.65 16.55
N VAL A 6 -13.87 -2.76 16.72
CA VAL A 6 -13.79 -1.50 15.97
C VAL A 6 -13.16 -1.80 14.61
N ILE A 7 -13.93 -1.56 13.54
CA ILE A 7 -13.51 -1.82 12.16
C ILE A 7 -13.37 -0.49 11.44
N ASP A 8 -12.17 -0.18 10.97
CA ASP A 8 -11.95 0.91 10.01
C ASP A 8 -11.94 0.33 8.59
N VAL A 9 -12.82 0.88 7.76
CA VAL A 9 -13.07 0.44 6.38
C VAL A 9 -12.46 1.37 5.34
N HIS A 10 -11.73 2.41 5.76
CA HIS A 10 -11.12 3.38 4.87
C HIS A 10 -9.66 3.61 5.26
N THR A 11 -8.82 2.65 4.89
CA THR A 11 -7.37 2.78 5.06
C THR A 11 -6.62 2.19 3.87
N HIS A 12 -5.40 2.67 3.66
CA HIS A 12 -4.59 2.31 2.50
C HIS A 12 -3.25 1.71 2.90
N VAL A 13 -2.78 0.74 2.10
CA VAL A 13 -1.48 0.09 2.23
C VAL A 13 -0.76 0.05 0.89
N VAL A 14 0.56 0.00 0.94
CA VAL A 14 1.43 -0.26 -0.22
C VAL A 14 2.50 -1.27 0.17
N PRO A 15 3.04 -2.07 -0.77
CA PRO A 15 4.21 -2.89 -0.49
C PRO A 15 5.40 -2.04 -0.07
N GLU A 16 6.27 -2.55 0.80
CA GLU A 16 7.49 -1.84 1.21
C GLU A 16 8.41 -1.53 0.02
N ARG A 17 8.48 -2.45 -0.95
CA ARG A 17 9.26 -2.32 -2.18
C ARG A 17 8.53 -3.03 -3.31
N TRP A 18 8.75 -2.55 -4.53
CA TRP A 18 8.36 -3.23 -5.77
C TRP A 18 9.37 -2.87 -6.86
N ASP A 19 9.31 -3.60 -7.97
CA ASP A 19 10.20 -3.39 -9.12
C ASP A 19 10.07 -1.97 -9.68
N ASP A 20 11.09 -1.48 -10.40
CA ASP A 20 10.95 -0.25 -11.17
C ASP A 20 10.15 -0.50 -12.45
N TRP A 21 8.88 -0.10 -12.45
CA TRP A 21 7.98 -0.25 -13.60
C TRP A 21 8.26 0.77 -14.70
N SER A 22 8.88 1.91 -14.37
CA SER A 22 9.28 2.90 -15.37
C SER A 22 10.42 2.39 -16.25
N ALA A 23 11.29 1.53 -15.72
CA ALA A 23 12.31 0.82 -16.50
C ALA A 23 11.73 -0.31 -17.38
N ARG A 24 10.58 -0.87 -17.02
CA ARG A 24 9.92 -1.97 -17.75
C ARG A 24 8.97 -1.51 -18.86
N HIS A 25 8.48 -0.28 -18.78
CA HIS A 25 7.44 0.24 -19.66
C HIS A 25 7.79 1.64 -20.15
N ALA A 26 7.81 1.82 -21.47
CA ALA A 26 8.13 3.10 -22.09
C ALA A 26 7.07 4.20 -21.85
N VAL A 27 5.84 3.82 -21.52
CA VAL A 27 4.73 4.75 -21.25
C VAL A 27 4.51 4.81 -19.74
N GLY A 28 4.59 6.01 -19.18
CA GLY A 28 4.37 6.34 -17.77
C GLY A 28 3.20 7.32 -17.57
N PRO A 29 2.95 7.81 -16.34
CA PRO A 29 3.85 7.80 -15.18
C PRO A 29 3.59 6.67 -14.15
N TRP A 30 4.49 5.68 -14.06
CA TRP A 30 4.38 4.60 -13.08
C TRP A 30 4.69 5.06 -11.63
N PRO A 31 3.98 4.52 -10.61
CA PRO A 31 4.29 4.78 -9.21
C PRO A 31 5.56 4.08 -8.73
N ALA A 32 6.28 4.76 -7.85
CA ALA A 32 7.46 4.25 -7.13
C ALA A 32 7.39 4.68 -5.65
N ILE A 33 8.18 4.01 -4.81
CA ILE A 33 8.36 4.39 -3.40
C ILE A 33 9.79 4.89 -3.19
N ALA A 34 9.92 6.06 -2.59
CA ALA A 34 11.20 6.63 -2.19
C ALA A 34 11.32 6.57 -0.67
N HIS A 35 12.23 5.73 -0.17
CA HIS A 35 12.52 5.62 1.27
C HIS A 35 13.51 6.72 1.69
N HIS A 36 13.28 7.28 2.88
CA HIS A 36 14.12 8.32 3.47
C HIS A 36 14.90 7.78 4.66
N ASP A 37 15.98 8.47 5.05
CA ASP A 37 16.87 8.03 6.13
C ASP A 37 16.21 8.03 7.52
N ASP A 38 15.13 8.80 7.69
CA ASP A 38 14.32 8.85 8.92
C ASP A 38 13.32 7.68 9.05
N GLY A 39 13.34 6.74 8.10
CA GLY A 39 12.46 5.57 8.09
C GLY A 39 11.06 5.82 7.53
N THR A 40 10.75 7.04 7.09
CA THR A 40 9.54 7.36 6.33
C THR A 40 9.73 7.10 4.83
N ALA A 41 8.66 7.21 4.05
CA ALA A 41 8.75 7.10 2.60
C ALA A 41 7.83 8.11 1.89
N SER A 42 8.07 8.34 0.61
CA SER A 42 7.17 9.09 -0.27
C SER A 42 6.70 8.20 -1.41
N LEU A 43 5.40 8.29 -1.72
CA LEU A 43 4.87 7.80 -2.98
C LEU A 43 5.25 8.80 -4.08
N VAL A 44 5.91 8.30 -5.12
CA VAL A 44 6.41 9.07 -6.25
C VAL A 44 5.65 8.64 -7.51
N VAL A 45 5.17 9.59 -8.29
CA VAL A 45 4.53 9.34 -9.59
C VAL A 45 5.16 10.26 -10.62
N GLY A 46 5.69 9.70 -11.71
CA GLY A 46 6.33 10.49 -12.76
C GLY A 46 7.52 11.31 -12.27
N GLY A 47 8.29 10.75 -11.33
CA GLY A 47 9.46 11.41 -10.73
C GLY A 47 9.14 12.49 -9.69
N LYS A 48 7.87 12.72 -9.35
CA LYS A 48 7.45 13.71 -8.34
C LYS A 48 6.86 13.01 -7.12
N ALA A 49 7.27 13.42 -5.92
CA ALA A 49 6.61 13.00 -4.69
C ALA A 49 5.17 13.56 -4.67
N VAL A 50 4.18 12.67 -4.62
CA VAL A 50 2.76 13.04 -4.61
C VAL A 50 2.13 12.87 -3.24
N ARG A 51 2.72 12.06 -2.37
CA ARG A 51 2.23 11.83 -1.01
C ARG A 51 3.36 11.35 -0.08
N ALA A 52 3.44 11.93 1.10
CA ALA A 52 4.22 11.36 2.20
C ALA A 52 3.49 10.13 2.76
N LEU A 53 4.23 9.08 3.05
CA LEU A 53 3.75 7.83 3.61
C LEU A 53 4.22 7.71 5.06
N GLU A 54 3.28 7.58 5.97
CA GLU A 54 3.58 7.13 7.33
C GLU A 54 4.11 5.70 7.29
N THR A 55 4.95 5.33 8.26
CA THR A 55 5.62 4.02 8.30
C THR A 55 4.62 2.86 8.26
N GLY A 56 3.47 2.98 8.93
CA GLY A 56 2.39 1.99 8.88
C GLY A 56 1.72 1.84 7.49
N ALA A 57 1.92 2.75 6.55
CA ALA A 57 1.42 2.60 5.18
C ALA A 57 2.15 1.48 4.41
N PHE A 58 3.40 1.18 4.78
CA PHE A 58 4.24 0.23 4.05
C PHE A 58 4.99 -0.79 4.92
N LYS A 59 4.98 -0.64 6.25
CA LYS A 59 5.48 -1.63 7.21
C LYS A 59 4.34 -2.16 8.09
N VAL A 60 4.06 -3.46 7.97
CA VAL A 60 2.95 -4.11 8.69
C VAL A 60 3.12 -4.05 10.21
N ALA A 61 4.34 -4.18 10.73
CA ALA A 61 4.60 -4.10 12.17
C ALA A 61 4.18 -2.74 12.75
N ALA A 62 4.62 -1.65 12.11
CA ALA A 62 4.23 -0.30 12.50
C ALA A 62 2.71 -0.10 12.41
N ARG A 63 2.06 -0.63 11.35
CA ARG A 63 0.59 -0.57 11.22
C ARG A 63 -0.13 -1.24 12.39
N LEU A 64 0.29 -2.44 12.77
CA LEU A 64 -0.33 -3.17 13.87
C LEU A 64 -0.18 -2.42 15.19
N GLU A 65 0.99 -1.82 15.44
CA GLU A 65 1.20 -0.94 16.59
C GLU A 65 0.30 0.31 16.54
N ASP A 66 0.14 0.93 15.37
CA ASP A 66 -0.72 2.10 15.19
C ASP A 66 -2.20 1.75 15.42
N MET A 67 -2.66 0.59 14.93
CA MET A 67 -3.99 0.03 15.19
C MET A 67 -4.22 -0.20 16.68
N ASP A 68 -3.26 -0.83 17.37
CA ASP A 68 -3.36 -1.11 18.80
C ASP A 68 -3.43 0.19 19.62
N ARG A 69 -2.62 1.21 19.27
CA ARG A 69 -2.63 2.51 19.94
C ARG A 69 -3.92 3.31 19.70
N SER A 70 -4.50 3.20 18.49
CA SER A 70 -5.75 3.88 18.13
C SER A 70 -7.00 3.11 18.57
N GLY A 71 -6.85 1.86 19.03
CA GLY A 71 -7.94 1.02 19.48
C GLY A 71 -8.73 0.35 18.35
N VAL A 72 -8.22 0.35 17.11
CA VAL A 72 -8.84 -0.29 15.96
C VAL A 72 -8.48 -1.78 15.91
N ASP A 73 -9.49 -2.64 15.85
CA ASP A 73 -9.30 -4.09 15.83
C ASP A 73 -8.94 -4.60 14.44
N VAL A 74 -9.70 -4.15 13.43
CA VAL A 74 -9.64 -4.64 12.05
C VAL A 74 -9.58 -3.48 11.07
N HIS A 75 -8.73 -3.62 10.07
CA HIS A 75 -8.63 -2.71 8.94
C HIS A 75 -9.07 -3.42 7.65
N ALA A 76 -10.11 -2.93 6.99
CA ALA A 76 -10.34 -3.30 5.59
C ALA A 76 -9.39 -2.47 4.71
N ILE A 77 -8.31 -3.09 4.24
CA ILE A 77 -7.20 -2.42 3.56
C ILE A 77 -7.39 -2.36 2.03
N SER A 78 -6.84 -1.31 1.42
CA SER A 78 -6.93 -1.08 -0.03
C SER A 78 -5.67 -0.38 -0.59
N PRO A 79 -5.41 -0.41 -1.91
CA PRO A 79 -4.35 0.40 -2.50
C PRO A 79 -4.75 1.89 -2.55
N PRO A 80 -3.80 2.84 -2.41
CA PRO A 80 -4.11 4.27 -2.47
C PRO A 80 -4.38 4.73 -3.93
N PRO A 81 -5.26 5.73 -4.14
CA PRO A 81 -5.67 6.16 -5.48
C PRO A 81 -4.55 6.51 -6.49
N PRO A 82 -3.42 7.13 -6.10
CA PRO A 82 -2.35 7.41 -7.05
C PRO A 82 -1.70 6.15 -7.67
N MET A 83 -1.95 4.97 -7.11
CA MET A 83 -1.48 3.68 -7.64
C MET A 83 -2.47 2.97 -8.56
N PHE A 84 -3.59 3.59 -8.96
CA PHE A 84 -4.55 2.90 -9.82
C PHE A 84 -4.12 2.78 -11.29
N CYS A 85 -3.29 3.72 -11.78
CA CYS A 85 -2.72 3.68 -13.13
C CYS A 85 -3.76 3.46 -14.25
N TYR A 86 -4.95 4.05 -14.16
CA TYR A 86 -6.04 3.86 -15.14
C TYR A 86 -5.68 4.29 -16.57
N TRP A 87 -4.62 5.05 -16.76
CA TRP A 87 -4.08 5.45 -18.06
C TRP A 87 -3.25 4.36 -18.73
N ALA A 88 -2.83 3.33 -18.01
CA ALA A 88 -1.89 2.33 -18.51
C ALA A 88 -2.57 1.30 -19.43
N GLU A 89 -1.79 0.78 -20.38
CA GLU A 89 -2.21 -0.32 -21.25
C GLU A 89 -2.69 -1.54 -20.45
N ALA A 90 -3.78 -2.17 -20.90
CA ALA A 90 -4.51 -3.17 -20.12
C ALA A 90 -3.63 -4.32 -19.59
N LYS A 91 -2.66 -4.78 -20.40
CA LYS A 91 -1.73 -5.85 -19.99
C LYS A 91 -0.81 -5.40 -18.85
N ALA A 92 -0.30 -4.18 -18.90
CA ALA A 92 0.56 -3.62 -17.85
C ALA A 92 -0.27 -3.31 -16.59
N ALA A 93 -1.43 -2.67 -16.75
CA ALA A 93 -2.37 -2.39 -15.67
C ALA A 93 -2.79 -3.67 -14.92
N ARG A 94 -3.07 -4.77 -15.64
CA ARG A 94 -3.39 -6.06 -15.01
C ARG A 94 -2.25 -6.59 -14.14
N ALA A 95 -1.02 -6.54 -14.64
CA ALA A 95 0.13 -7.02 -13.88
C ALA A 95 0.39 -6.12 -12.65
N TRP A 96 0.17 -4.81 -12.78
CA TRP A 96 0.29 -3.85 -11.68
C TRP A 96 -0.78 -4.06 -10.60
N ALA A 97 -2.03 -4.22 -11.00
CA ALA A 97 -3.13 -4.55 -10.09
C ALA A 97 -2.89 -5.87 -9.37
N ARG A 98 -2.38 -6.88 -10.09
CA ARG A 98 -2.04 -8.18 -9.49
C ARG A 98 -0.99 -8.05 -8.39
N MET A 99 0.08 -7.29 -8.60
CA MET A 99 1.11 -7.06 -7.57
C MET A 99 0.50 -6.44 -6.30
N GLN A 100 -0.35 -5.43 -6.45
CA GLN A 100 -1.01 -4.78 -5.30
C GLN A 100 -1.96 -5.75 -4.57
N ASN A 101 -2.74 -6.51 -5.31
CA ASN A 101 -3.71 -7.45 -4.75
C ASN A 101 -3.04 -8.65 -4.08
N GLU A 102 -1.94 -9.18 -4.65
CA GLU A 102 -1.16 -10.24 -4.03
C GLU A 102 -0.54 -9.79 -2.71
N HIS A 103 -0.05 -8.54 -2.64
CA HIS A 103 0.44 -7.98 -1.38
C HIS A 103 -0.66 -7.87 -0.31
N ILE A 104 -1.83 -7.32 -0.67
CA ILE A 104 -2.98 -7.22 0.24
C ILE A 104 -3.44 -8.61 0.71
N ALA A 105 -3.59 -9.56 -0.22
CA ALA A 105 -3.98 -10.93 0.12
C ALA A 105 -2.98 -11.59 1.06
N ALA A 106 -1.68 -11.35 0.89
CA ALA A 106 -0.64 -11.86 1.78
C ALA A 106 -0.75 -11.27 3.20
N LEU A 107 -1.08 -9.97 3.33
CA LEU A 107 -1.31 -9.34 4.63
C LEU A 107 -2.54 -9.94 5.33
N CYS A 108 -3.68 -10.06 4.64
CA CYS A 108 -4.89 -10.69 5.18
C CYS A 108 -4.64 -12.15 5.57
N ALA A 109 -3.87 -12.91 4.78
CA ALA A 109 -3.53 -14.29 5.11
C ALA A 109 -2.60 -14.41 6.34
N ALA A 110 -1.66 -13.48 6.50
CA ALA A 110 -0.73 -13.46 7.63
C ALA A 110 -1.37 -12.99 8.94
N TYR A 111 -2.36 -12.09 8.86
CA TYR A 111 -3.05 -11.52 10.02
C TYR A 111 -4.58 -11.50 9.83
N PRO A 112 -5.22 -12.68 9.71
CA PRO A 112 -6.64 -12.80 9.31
C PRO A 112 -7.64 -12.22 10.32
N ASP A 113 -7.22 -12.01 11.57
CA ASP A 113 -8.03 -11.36 12.60
C ASP A 113 -7.82 -9.83 12.66
N ARG A 114 -6.96 -9.28 11.79
CA ARG A 114 -6.56 -7.86 11.78
C ARG A 114 -6.84 -7.17 10.44
N PHE A 115 -6.88 -7.91 9.33
CA PHE A 115 -7.05 -7.40 7.96
C PHE A 115 -8.01 -8.24 7.13
#